data_AF-A0A965UXP2-F1
#
_entry.id   AF-A0A965UXP2-F1
#
_cell.length_a   1.000
_cell.length_b   1.000
_cell.length_c   1.000
_cell.angle_alpha   90.00
_cell.angle_beta   90.00
_cell.angle_gamma   90.00
#
_symmetry.space_group_name_H-M   'P 1'
#
loop_
_entity.id
_entity.type
_entity.pdbx_description
1 polymer ?
#
loop_
_entity_poly.entity_id
_entity_poly.type
_entity_poly.pdbx_seq_one_letter_code
_entity_poly.pdbx_strand_id
1 'polypeptide(L)' 'MTTTTNKLTDRIAAMTLDQIADVMVGLVNDLSDEADAVFDACLCAAQDRMTSGEFFALCGRLERAAK' A
#
# COMPACT_ATOMS: atom_id res chain seq x y z
N MET A 1 3.46 14.61 18.35
CA MET A 1 2.37 14.46 17.38
C MET A 1 2.62 13.17 16.62
N THR A 2 1.98 12.05 16.99
CA THR A 2 2.30 10.72 16.40
C THR A 2 1.20 9.67 16.61
N THR A 3 -0.01 10.05 17.06
CA THR A 3 -1.04 9.07 17.41
C THR A 3 -1.85 8.56 16.22
N THR A 4 -1.96 9.34 15.14
CA THR A 4 -2.77 8.97 13.97
C THR A 4 -1.99 8.08 13.00
N THR A 5 -0.74 8.42 12.71
CA THR A 5 0.17 7.64 11.85
C THR A 5 0.38 6.24 12.41
N ASN A 6 0.65 6.10 13.71
CA ASN A 6 0.81 4.80 14.34
C ASN A 6 -0.44 3.91 14.19
N LYS A 7 -1.64 4.47 14.34
CA LYS A 7 -2.89 3.72 14.15
C LYS A 7 -3.10 3.27 12.70
N LEU A 8 -2.68 4.07 11.72
CA LEU A 8 -2.75 3.70 10.31
C LEU A 8 -1.77 2.56 10.02
N THR A 9 -0.52 2.69 10.46
CA THR A 9 0.50 1.66 10.30
C THR A 9 0.11 0.35 10.98
N ASP A 10 -0.43 0.38 12.20
CA ASP A 10 -0.90 -0.82 12.91
C ASP A 10 -2.04 -1.53 12.17
N ARG A 11 -2.97 -0.76 11.57
CA ARG A 11 -4.06 -1.32 10.77
C ARG A 11 -3.53 -1.99 9.50
N ILE A 12 -2.58 -1.36 8.81
CA ILE A 12 -1.95 -1.91 7.60
C ILE A 12 -1.12 -3.15 7.94
N ALA A 13 -0.41 -3.15 9.07
CA ALA A 13 0.34 -4.31 9.54
C ALA A 13 -0.56 -5.53 9.80
N ALA A 14 -1.79 -5.31 10.25
CA ALA A 14 -2.78 -6.36 10.47
C ALA A 14 -3.47 -6.87 9.19
N MET A 15 -3.33 -6.18 8.06
CA MET A 15 -3.93 -6.60 6.78
C MET A 15 -3.19 -7.78 6.16
N THR A 16 -3.87 -8.57 5.34
CA THR A 16 -3.21 -9.57 4.48
C THR A 16 -2.50 -8.89 3.31
N LEU A 17 -1.59 -9.61 2.66
CA LEU A 17 -0.91 -9.11 1.47
C LEU A 17 -1.88 -8.80 0.32
N ASP A 18 -2.92 -9.62 0.15
CA ASP A 18 -3.97 -9.38 -0.85
C ASP A 18 -4.76 -8.11 -0.54
N GLN A 19 -5.10 -7.88 0.72
CA GLN A 19 -5.78 -6.66 1.15
C GLN A 19 -4.93 -5.41 0.92
N ILE A 20 -3.61 -5.49 1.18
CA ILE A 20 -2.67 -4.40 0.89
C ILE A 20 -2.64 -4.12 -0.62
N ALA A 21 -2.53 -5.16 -1.44
CA ALA A 21 -2.52 -5.02 -2.89
C ALA A 21 -3.80 -4.38 -3.44
N ASP A 22 -4.97 -4.78 -2.95
CA ASP A 22 -6.25 -4.25 -3.38
C ASP A 22 -6.43 -2.78 -2.97
N VAL A 23 -5.99 -2.41 -1.76
CA VAL A 23 -5.97 -1.00 -1.33
C VAL A 23 -5.06 -0.16 -2.23
N MET A 24 -3.83 -0.61 -2.49
CA MET A 24 -2.90 0.12 -3.36
C MET A 24 -3.43 0.29 -4.79
N VAL A 25 -4.12 -0.72 -5.34
CA VAL A 25 -4.78 -0.63 -6.65
C VAL A 25 -5.91 0.40 -6.65
N GLY A 26 -6.67 0.51 -5.57
CA GLY A 26 -7.70 1.55 -5.43
C GLY A 26 -7.12 2.96 -5.33
N LEU A 27 -5.97 3.10 -4.65
CA LEU A 27 -5.31 4.38 -4.40
C LEU A 27 -4.48 4.89 -5.57
N VAL A 28 -3.98 4.03 -6.48
CA VAL A 28 -3.06 4.44 -7.55
C VAL A 28 -3.62 5.51 -8.51
N ASN A 29 -4.95 5.70 -8.54
CA ASN A 29 -5.61 6.72 -9.35
C ASN A 29 -6.13 7.92 -8.51
N ASP A 30 -6.00 7.87 -7.19
CA ASP A 30 -6.40 8.93 -6.27
C ASP A 30 -5.17 9.76 -5.90
N LEU A 31 -5.11 10.99 -6.40
CA LEU A 31 -3.97 11.92 -6.22
C LEU A 31 -4.17 12.87 -5.02
N SER A 32 -5.03 12.51 -4.06
CA SER A 32 -5.18 13.29 -2.82
C SER A 32 -4.00 13.07 -1.86
N ASP A 33 -3.67 14.10 -1.06
CA ASP A 33 -2.57 14.03 -0.06
C ASP A 33 -2.79 12.88 0.96
N GLU A 34 -4.05 12.56 1.27
CA GLU A 34 -4.40 11.45 2.16
C GLU A 34 -4.19 10.08 1.49
N ALA A 35 -4.46 9.97 0.18
CA ALA A 35 -4.21 8.76 -0.59
C ALA A 35 -2.70 8.46 -0.70
N ASP A 36 -1.87 9.49 -0.87
CA ASP A 36 -0.41 9.35 -0.94
C ASP A 36 0.18 8.78 0.36
N ALA A 37 -0.23 9.32 1.52
CA ALA A 37 0.23 8.82 2.82
C ALA A 37 -0.20 7.37 3.10
N VAL A 38 -1.40 6.97 2.66
CA VAL A 38 -1.88 5.59 2.80
C VAL A 38 -1.16 4.67 1.82
N PHE A 39 -0.90 5.14 0.60
CA PHE A 39 -0.17 4.39 -0.42
C PHE A 39 1.26 4.10 0.03
N ASP A 40 1.98 5.10 0.56
CA ASP A 40 3.34 4.93 1.10
C ASP A 40 3.39 3.91 2.24
N ALA A 41 2.45 4.01 3.19
CA ALA A 41 2.36 3.06 4.30
C ALA A 41 2.07 1.62 3.83
N CYS A 42 1.20 1.45 2.82
CA CYS A 42 0.96 0.15 2.19
C CYS A 42 2.19 -0.36 1.42
N LEU A 43 2.92 0.53 0.75
CA LEU A 43 4.13 0.21 0.00
C LEU A 43 5.24 -0.30 0.92
N CYS A 44 5.50 0.38 2.05
CA CYS A 44 6.44 -0.09 3.07
C CYS A 44 6.05 -1.47 3.61
N ALA A 45 4.77 -1.66 3.94
CA ALA A 45 4.29 -2.95 4.44
C ALA A 45 4.43 -4.07 3.40
N ALA A 46 4.24 -3.77 2.11
CA ALA A 46 4.46 -4.72 1.03
C ALA A 46 5.95 -5.07 0.88
N GLN A 47 6.86 -4.09 0.93
CA GLN A 47 8.31 -4.32 0.85
C GLN A 47 8.84 -5.20 1.99
N ASP A 48 8.32 -5.00 3.21
CA ASP A 48 8.77 -5.74 4.38
C ASP A 48 8.29 -7.20 4.39
N ARG A 49 7.15 -7.48 3.74
CA ARG A 49 6.44 -8.76 3.88
C ARG A 49 6.45 -9.62 2.62
N MET A 50 6.73 -9.04 1.45
CA MET A 50 6.77 -9.74 0.16
C MET A 50 8.20 -10.09 -0.22
N THR A 51 8.38 -11.22 -0.89
CA THR A 51 9.60 -11.47 -1.64
C THR A 51 9.71 -10.46 -2.79
N SER A 52 10.93 -10.25 -3.32
CA SER A 52 11.13 -9.35 -4.46
C SER A 52 10.25 -9.72 -5.67
N GLY A 53 10.04 -11.03 -5.91
CA GLY A 53 9.19 -11.49 -7.02
C GLY A 53 7.71 -11.14 -6.85
N GLU A 54 7.17 -11.32 -5.65
CA GLU A 54 5.80 -10.93 -5.30
C GLU A 54 5.62 -9.40 -5.38
N PHE A 55 6.61 -8.66 -4.89
CA PHE A 55 6.61 -7.20 -4.96
C PHE A 55 6.63 -6.68 -6.41
N PHE A 56 7.47 -7.25 -7.29
CA PHE A 56 7.46 -6.88 -8.71
C PHE A 56 6.14 -7.24 -9.40
N ALA A 57 5.53 -8.36 -9.05
CA ALA A 57 4.21 -8.72 -9.56
C ALA A 57 3.13 -7.71 -9.12
N LEU A 58 3.20 -7.22 -7.87
CA LEU A 58 2.36 -6.14 -7.38
C LEU A 58 2.61 -4.83 -8.16
N CYS A 59 3.86 -4.40 -8.34
CA CYS A 59 4.17 -3.20 -9.13
C CYS A 59 3.58 -3.29 -10.54
N GLY A 60 3.73 -4.43 -11.23
CA GLY A 60 3.12 -4.64 -12.54
C GLY A 60 1.57 -4.61 -12.52
N ARG A 61 0.92 -5.01 -11.41
CA ARG A 61 -0.53 -4.82 -11.24
C ARG A 61 -0.89 -3.35 -11.08
N LEU A 62 -0.13 -2.59 -10.32
CA LEU A 62 -0.34 -1.15 -10.10
C LEU A 62 -0.16 -0.35 -11.39
N GLU A 63 0.90 -0.64 -12.16
CA GLU A 63 1.14 -0.03 -13.48
C GLU A 63 -0.03 -0.26 -14.46
N ARG A 64 -0.66 -1.45 -14.42
CA ARG A 64 -1.85 -1.75 -15.24
C ARG A 64 -3.12 -1.05 -14.74
N ALA A 65 -3.18 -0.72 -13.45
CA ALA A 65 -4.34 -0.09 -12.83
C ALA A 65 -4.31 1.44 -12.92
N ALA A 66 -3.11 2.03 -12.98
CA ALA A 66 -2.90 3.45 -13.25
C ALA A 66 -3.40 3.80 -14.66
N LYS A 67 -4.31 4.78 -14.75
CA LYS A 67 -4.90 5.25 -16.02
C LYS A 67 -4.33 6.60 -16.45
#